data_AF-A0A4Q8D238-F1
#
_entry.id   AF-A0A4Q8D238-F1
#
_cell.length_a   1.000
_cell.length_b   1.000
_cell.length_c   1.000
_cell.angle_alpha   90.00
_cell.angle_beta   90.00
_cell.angle_gamma   90.00
#
_symmetry.space_group_name_H-M   'P 1'
#
loop_
_entity.id
_entity.type
_entity.pdbx_description
1 polymer ?
#
loop_
_entity_poly.entity_id
_entity_poly.type
_entity_poly.pdbx_seq_one_letter_code
_entity_poly.pdbx_strand_id
1 'polypeptide(L)' 'MSKPKPLPPPPREPDLDECCGSGCDPCVFDLYDQRLERWRTRCEAIEAENRAAGHDPAGDTGR' A
#
# COMPACT_ATOMS: atom_id res chain seq x y z
N MET A 1 19.72 -12.87 -11.94
CA MET A 1 18.97 -11.65 -11.61
C MET A 1 17.56 -12.07 -11.25
N SER A 2 17.15 -11.93 -9.99
CA SER A 2 15.78 -12.21 -9.57
C SER A 2 14.86 -11.07 -10.00
N LYS A 3 13.62 -11.39 -10.39
CA LYS A 3 12.63 -10.37 -10.76
C LYS A 3 12.22 -9.55 -9.54
N PRO A 4 11.92 -8.25 -9.69
CA PRO A 4 11.36 -7.47 -8.60
C PRO A 4 10.02 -8.03 -8.16
N LYS A 5 9.79 -7.99 -6.84
CA LYS A 5 8.49 -8.29 -6.26
C LYS A 5 7.54 -7.12 -6.52
N PRO A 6 6.35 -7.36 -7.09
CA PRO A 6 5.38 -6.29 -7.31
C PRO A 6 4.77 -5.82 -5.98
N LEU A 7 4.38 -4.55 -5.93
CA LEU A 7 3.63 -4.00 -4.80
C LEU A 7 2.19 -4.57 -4.78
N PRO A 8 1.62 -4.81 -3.59
CA PRO A 8 0.21 -5.17 -3.47
C PRO A 8 -0.69 -3.99 -3.90
N PRO A 9 -1.90 -4.26 -4.40
CA PRO A 9 -2.85 -3.20 -4.71
C PRO A 9 -3.26 -2.45 -3.42
N PRO A 10 -3.49 -1.12 -3.50
CA PRO A 10 -3.95 -0.34 -2.37
C PRO A 10 -5.34 -0.79 -1.92
N PRO A 11 -5.68 -0.63 -0.62
CA PRO A 11 -7.04 -0.85 -0.17
C PRO A 11 -8.00 0.11 -0.89
N ARG A 12 -9.21 -0.36 -1.19
CA ARG A 12 -10.28 0.48 -1.74
C ARG A 12 -10.74 1.46 -0.67
N GLU A 13 -10.78 2.73 -1.01
CA GLU A 13 -11.41 3.76 -0.19
C GLU A 13 -12.93 3.49 -0.10
N PRO A 14 -13.52 3.50 1.11
CA PRO A 14 -14.95 3.29 1.26
C PRO A 14 -15.74 4.52 0.79
N ASP A 15 -16.92 4.27 0.24
CA ASP A 15 -17.84 5.34 -0.16
C ASP A 15 -18.57 5.92 1.06
N LEU A 16 -19.09 7.14 0.93
CA LEU A 16 -19.87 7.78 2.00
C LEU A 16 -21.14 6.99 2.34
N ASP A 17 -21.74 6.30 1.38
CA ASP A 17 -22.91 5.45 1.59
C ASP A 17 -22.61 4.19 2.42
N GLU A 18 -21.34 3.77 2.49
CA GLU A 18 -20.89 2.68 3.36
C GLU A 18 -20.67 3.16 4.81
N CYS A 19 -20.57 4.47 5.00
CA CYS A 19 -20.54 5.06 6.33
C CYS A 19 -21.97 5.13 6.89
N CYS A 20 -22.19 4.53 8.06
CA CYS A 20 -23.50 4.50 8.72
C CYS A 20 -24.04 5.90 9.11
N GLY A 21 -23.22 6.96 8.99
CA GLY A 21 -23.58 8.36 9.27
C GLY A 21 -23.95 8.67 10.72
N SER A 22 -23.94 7.67 11.60
CA SER A 22 -24.52 7.73 12.95
C SER A 22 -23.47 7.62 14.06
N GLY A 23 -22.18 7.65 13.72
CA GLY A 23 -21.08 7.54 14.68
C GLY A 23 -20.75 6.11 15.09
N CYS A 24 -20.83 5.14 14.17
CA CYS A 24 -20.39 3.77 14.43
C CYS A 24 -18.88 3.72 14.71
N ASP A 25 -18.47 2.96 15.73
CA ASP A 25 -17.07 2.72 16.10
C ASP A 25 -16.74 1.21 16.00
N PRO A 26 -15.74 0.79 15.21
CA PRO A 26 -14.88 1.64 14.37
C PRO A 26 -15.60 2.13 13.11
N CYS A 27 -15.33 3.37 12.69
CA CYS A 27 -15.86 3.90 11.43
C CYS A 27 -15.26 3.13 10.24
N VAL A 28 -15.98 3.07 9.11
CA VAL A 28 -15.47 2.45 7.89
C VAL A 28 -14.18 3.13 7.41
N PHE A 29 -14.07 4.45 7.61
CA PHE A 29 -12.87 5.23 7.34
C PHE A 29 -11.72 4.87 8.30
N ASP A 30 -11.99 4.65 9.58
CA ASP A 30 -10.95 4.22 10.54
C ASP A 30 -10.41 2.82 10.20
N LEU A 31 -11.27 1.92 9.75
CA LEU A 31 -10.86 0.60 9.26
C LEU A 31 -10.04 0.71 7.97
N TYR A 32 -10.41 1.64 7.09
CA TYR A 32 -9.66 1.92 5.88
C TYR A 32 -8.26 2.46 6.20
N ASP A 33 -8.14 3.43 7.11
CA ASP A 33 -6.86 4.01 7.51
C ASP A 33 -5.94 2.93 8.10
N GLN A 34 -6.46 2.09 9.00
CA GLN A 34 -5.69 0.96 9.55
C GLN A 34 -5.22 -0.05 8.50
N ARG A 35 -6.00 -0.24 7.41
CA ARG A 35 -5.59 -1.09 6.29
C ARG A 35 -4.56 -0.39 5.43
N LEU A 36 -4.71 0.91 5.21
CA LEU A 36 -3.81 1.73 4.44
C LEU A 36 -2.43 1.82 5.09
N GLU A 37 -2.36 1.97 6.42
CA GLU A 37 -1.10 1.93 7.17
C GLU A 37 -0.37 0.60 6.98
N ARG A 38 -1.07 -0.53 7.15
CA ARG A 38 -0.48 -1.86 6.92
C ARG A 38 -0.02 -2.05 5.48
N TRP A 39 -0.77 -1.53 4.52
CA TRP A 39 -0.41 -1.56 3.10
C TRP A 39 0.87 -0.75 2.84
N ARG A 40 0.97 0.46 3.38
CA ARG A 40 2.18 1.32 3.26
C ARG A 40 3.41 0.61 3.82
N THR A 41 3.34 0.07 5.04
CA THR A 41 4.45 -0.69 5.64
C THR A 41 4.86 -1.89 4.79
N ARG A 42 3.88 -2.59 4.19
CA ARG A 42 4.18 -3.71 3.30
C ARG A 42 4.85 -3.26 2.00
N CYS A 43 4.44 -2.13 1.44
CA CYS A 43 5.06 -1.57 0.24
C CYS A 43 6.51 -1.19 0.52
N GLU A 44 6.78 -0.48 1.61
CA GLU A 44 8.14 -0.10 2.03
C GLU A 44 9.05 -1.32 2.21
N ALA A 45 8.54 -2.40 2.83
CA ALA A 45 9.29 -3.64 2.97
C ALA A 45 9.63 -4.27 1.61
N ILE A 46 8.68 -4.30 0.67
CA ILE A 46 8.91 -4.85 -0.68
C ILE A 46 9.92 -3.99 -1.46
N GLU A 47 9.83 -2.67 -1.35
CA GLU A 47 10.80 -1.76 -1.99
C GLU A 47 12.20 -1.94 -1.43
N ALA A 48 12.33 -2.10 -0.11
CA ALA A 48 13.60 -2.40 0.54
C ALA A 48 14.18 -3.74 0.08
N GLU A 49 13.35 -4.79 -0.02
CA GLU A 49 13.75 -6.09 -0.55
C GLU A 49 14.19 -6.01 -2.02
N ASN A 50 13.45 -5.29 -2.86
CA ASN A 50 13.78 -5.09 -4.27
C ASN A 50 15.12 -4.37 -4.43
N ARG A 51 15.35 -3.32 -3.63
CA ARG A 51 16.61 -2.60 -3.59
C ARG A 51 17.77 -3.49 -3.14
N ALA A 52 17.58 -4.30 -2.10
CA ALA A 52 18.57 -5.27 -1.63
C ALA A 52 18.87 -6.35 -2.68
N ALA A 53 17.88 -6.71 -3.51
CA ALA A 53 18.05 -7.60 -4.65
C ALA A 53 18.70 -6.92 -5.89
N GLY A 54 19.07 -5.64 -5.79
CA GLY A 54 19.71 -4.88 -6.88
C GLY A 54 18.73 -4.37 -7.94
N HIS A 55 17.43 -4.35 -7.63
CA HIS A 55 16.42 -3.73 -8.47
C HIS A 55 16.13 -2.33 -7.96
N ASP A 56 16.85 -1.35 -8.50
CA ASP A 56 16.62 0.06 -8.25
C ASP A 56 15.66 0.63 -9.30
N PRO A 57 14.45 1.10 -8.93
CA PRO A 57 13.50 1.64 -9.91
C PRO A 57 13.94 2.98 -10.50
N ALA A 58 14.94 3.66 -9.94
CA ALA A 58 15.52 4.88 -10.49
C ALA A 58 16.71 4.61 -11.45
N GLY A 59 17.12 3.34 -11.60
CA GLY A 59 18.20 2.92 -12.49
C GLY A 59 17.85 2.90 -13.99
N ASP A 60 16.60 3.21 -14.36
CA ASP A 60 16.11 3.20 -15.76
C ASP A 60 16.35 4.54 -16.51
N THR A 61 17.02 5.53 -15.91
CA THR A 61 17.47 6.70 -16.69
C THR A 61 18.77 6.39 -17.42
N GLY A 62 18.71 5.63 -18.53
CA GLY A 62 19.92 5.41 -19.32
C GLY A 62 19.79 4.56 -20.57
N ARG A 63 19.27 5.15 -21.67
CA ARG A 63 19.91 5.15 -23.01
C ARG A 63 19.13 5.99 -24.01
#